data_AF-A0A939FG52-F1
#
_entry.id   AF-A0A939FG52-F1
#
_cell.length_a   1.000
_cell.length_b   1.000
_cell.length_c   1.000
_cell.angle_alpha   90.00
_cell.angle_beta   90.00
_cell.angle_gamma   90.00
#
_symmetry.space_group_name_H-M   'P 1'
#
loop_
_entity.id
_entity.type
_entity.pdbx_description
1 polymer ?
#
loop_
_entity_poly.entity_id
_entity_poly.type
_entity_poly.pdbx_seq_one_letter_code
_entity_poly.pdbx_strand_id
1 'polypeptide(L)' 'DRAKADASCTIVAGGTYDDSVGYFVRPTVIACTDPANEVFTTEYFGPILAIHVYDDSQDGAYDAMLTQMES' A
#
# COMPACT_ATOMS: atom_id res chain seq x y z
N ASP A 1 5.65 10.13 -3.31
CA ASP A 1 5.32 11.29 -2.44
C ASP A 1 3.90 11.30 -1.91
N ARG A 2 2.86 10.98 -2.69
CA ARG A 2 1.47 10.91 -2.18
C ARG A 2 1.33 10.05 -0.91
N ALA A 3 1.81 8.81 -0.95
CA ALA A 3 1.80 7.92 0.22
C ALA A 3 2.60 8.43 1.43
N LYS A 4 3.51 9.41 1.27
CA LYS A 4 4.19 10.07 2.42
C LYS A 4 3.35 11.18 3.03
N ALA A 5 2.44 11.78 2.25
CA ALA A 5 1.58 12.87 2.67
C ALA A 5 0.23 12.38 3.20
N ASP A 6 -0.16 11.15 2.86
CA ASP A 6 -1.40 10.52 3.31
C ASP A 6 -1.21 9.96 4.74
N ALA A 7 -2.03 10.44 5.68
CA ALA A 7 -2.00 10.02 7.07
C ALA A 7 -2.43 8.56 7.30
N SER A 8 -3.17 7.97 6.35
CA SER A 8 -3.52 6.55 6.37
C SER A 8 -2.35 5.65 5.96
N CYS A 9 -1.29 6.22 5.36
CA CYS A 9 -0.15 5.49 4.83
C CYS A 9 1.09 5.68 5.71
N THR A 10 1.81 4.59 5.93
CA THR A 10 3.12 4.58 6.58
C THR A 10 4.12 3.88 5.68
N ILE A 11 5.19 4.57 5.30
CA ILE A 11 6.31 3.96 4.58
C ILE A 11 7.15 3.17 5.58
N VAL A 12 7.02 1.84 5.53
CA VAL A 12 7.74 0.92 6.43
C VAL A 12 9.19 0.75 5.98
N ALA A 13 9.43 0.72 4.67
CA ALA A 13 10.75 0.62 4.07
C ALA A 13 10.77 1.27 2.68
N GLY A 14 11.94 1.75 2.25
CA GLY A 14 12.11 2.35 0.92
C GLY A 14 11.57 3.79 0.86
N GLY A 15 10.73 4.08 -0.15
CA GLY A 15 10.12 5.40 -0.34
C GLY A 15 11.05 6.46 -0.95
N THR A 16 12.19 6.05 -1.50
CA THR A 16 13.16 6.93 -2.16
C THR A 16 13.39 6.48 -3.59
N TYR A 17 13.85 7.42 -4.41
CA TYR A 17 14.19 7.20 -5.81
C TYR A 17 15.39 8.05 -6.17
N ASP A 18 16.08 7.67 -7.22
CA ASP A 18 17.24 8.35 -7.77
C ASP A 18 17.14 8.35 -9.29
N ASP A 19 17.27 9.53 -9.90
CA ASP A 19 17.24 9.77 -11.34
C ASP A 19 18.55 10.37 -11.88
N SER A 20 19.63 10.43 -11.07
CA SER A 20 20.86 11.14 -11.43
C SER A 20 21.63 10.52 -12.59
N VAL A 21 21.47 9.22 -12.82
CA VAL A 21 22.08 8.46 -13.94
C VAL A 21 21.04 7.68 -14.75
N GLY A 22 19.98 7.18 -14.11
CA GLY A 22 18.87 6.46 -14.71
C GLY A 22 17.72 6.35 -13.71
N TYR A 23 16.57 5.78 -14.09
CA TYR A 23 15.37 5.77 -13.24
C TYR A 23 15.36 4.61 -12.25
N PHE A 24 15.83 4.85 -11.02
CA PHE A 24 15.86 3.86 -9.95
C PHE A 24 14.84 4.17 -8.87
N VAL A 25 13.93 3.21 -8.63
CA VAL A 25 12.98 3.26 -7.51
C VAL A 25 13.39 2.22 -6.48
N ARG A 26 13.59 2.63 -5.22
CA ARG A 26 13.92 1.69 -4.15
C ARG A 26 12.70 0.83 -3.83
N PRO A 27 12.83 -0.51 -3.67
CA PRO A 27 11.73 -1.35 -3.23
C PRO A 27 11.06 -0.78 -1.99
N THR A 28 9.74 -0.58 -2.08
CA THR A 28 8.99 0.21 -1.10
C THR A 28 7.89 -0.65 -0.49
N VAL A 29 7.81 -0.62 0.84
CA VAL A 29 6.73 -1.27 1.61
C VAL A 29 5.89 -0.18 2.25
N ILE A 30 4.59 -0.21 1.99
CA ILE A 30 3.61 0.76 2.49
C ILE A 30 2.59 0.00 3.33
N ALA A 31 2.46 0.38 4.61
CA ALA A 31 1.33 -0.04 5.42
C ALA A 31 0.22 1.02 5.31
N CYS A 32 -1.00 0.62 4.96
CA CYS A 32 -2.13 1.53 4.83
C CYS A 32 -3.32 1.04 5.67
N THR A 33 -3.93 1.94 6.44
CA THR A 33 -5.09 1.63 7.30
C THR A 33 -6.42 1.75 6.59
N ASP A 34 -6.46 2.32 5.38
CA ASP A 34 -7.67 2.45 4.57
C ASP A 34 -7.63 1.42 3.43
N PRO A 35 -8.47 0.37 3.46
CA PRO A 35 -8.47 -0.67 2.43
C PRO A 35 -9.06 -0.20 1.09
N ALA A 36 -9.69 0.98 1.04
CA ALA A 36 -10.17 1.61 -0.20
C ALA A 36 -9.16 2.58 -0.82
N ASN A 37 -7.97 2.73 -0.21
CA ASN A 37 -6.94 3.65 -0.69
C ASN A 37 -6.42 3.28 -2.08
N GLU A 38 -5.96 4.29 -2.84
CA GLU A 38 -5.42 4.09 -4.20
C GLU A 38 -4.26 3.08 -4.24
N VAL A 39 -3.51 2.90 -3.15
CA VAL A 39 -2.42 1.91 -3.06
C VAL A 39 -2.88 0.46 -3.26
N PHE A 40 -4.17 0.16 -3.07
CA PHE A 40 -4.76 -1.17 -3.27
C PHE A 40 -5.58 -1.29 -4.55
N THR A 41 -6.10 -0.18 -5.07
CA THR A 41 -7.03 -0.18 -6.22
C THR A 41 -6.38 0.23 -7.53
N THR A 42 -5.19 0.85 -7.48
CA THR A 42 -4.45 1.33 -8.66
C THR A 42 -3.19 0.51 -8.89
N GLU A 43 -2.99 0.04 -10.12
CA GLU A 43 -1.77 -0.66 -10.51
C GLU A 43 -0.63 0.32 -10.83
N TYR A 44 0.40 0.36 -9.96
CA TYR A 44 1.52 1.31 -10.09
C TYR A 44 2.69 0.81 -10.95
N PHE A 45 2.71 -0.47 -11.36
CA PHE A 45 3.78 -1.07 -12.18
C PHE A 45 5.22 -0.81 -11.67
N GLY A 46 5.39 -0.68 -10.35
CA GLY A 46 6.66 -0.39 -9.69
C GLY A 46 6.97 -1.40 -8.59
N PRO A 47 8.18 -1.35 -8.00
CA PRO A 47 8.59 -2.25 -6.92
C PRO A 47 7.96 -1.81 -5.58
N ILE A 48 6.63 -1.82 -5.51
CA ILE A 48 5.82 -1.38 -4.37
C ILE A 48 5.01 -2.56 -3.84
N LEU A 49 5.07 -2.77 -2.53
CA LEU A 49 4.21 -3.70 -1.80
C LEU A 49 3.33 -2.90 -0.83
N ALA A 50 2.02 -2.99 -0.99
CA ALA A 50 1.04 -2.42 -0.08
C ALA A 50 0.54 -3.50 0.90
N ILE A 51 0.38 -3.12 2.17
CA ILE A 51 -0.07 -4.00 3.26
C ILE A 51 -1.21 -3.32 3.99
N HIS A 52 -2.32 -4.03 4.15
CA HIS A 52 -3.39 -3.66 5.07
C HIS A 52 -3.49 -4.69 6.19
N VAL A 53 -3.60 -4.23 7.43
CA VAL A 53 -3.84 -5.09 8.59
C VAL A 53 -5.29 -4.87 9.01
N TYR A 54 -6.06 -5.96 9.05
CA TYR A 54 -7.46 -5.95 9.47
C TYR A 54 -7.63 -6.62 10.84
N ASP A 55 -8.69 -6.26 11.54
CA ASP A 55 -9.09 -6.89 12.80
C ASP A 55 -9.84 -8.20 12.51
N ASP A 56 -9.22 -9.32 12.87
CA ASP A 56 -9.76 -10.67 12.66
C ASP A 56 -10.69 -11.14 13.78
N SER A 57 -10.87 -10.34 14.84
CA SER A 57 -11.77 -10.68 15.95
C SER A 57 -13.25 -10.50 15.61
N GLN A 58 -13.56 -9.81 14.50
CA GLN A 58 -14.92 -9.58 14.04
C GLN A 58 -15.44 -10.79 13.25
N ASP A 59 -16.69 -11.18 13.53
CA ASP A 59 -17.36 -12.24 12.76
C ASP A 59 -17.43 -11.87 11.27
N GLY A 60 -16.91 -12.74 10.41
CA GLY A 60 -16.89 -12.54 8.96
C GLY A 60 -15.80 -11.59 8.44
N ALA A 61 -14.84 -11.18 9.26
CA ALA A 61 -13.76 -10.26 8.86
C ALA A 61 -12.99 -10.72 7.61
N TYR A 62 -12.69 -12.02 7.52
CA TYR A 62 -11.97 -12.60 6.39
C TYR A 62 -12.76 -12.47 5.08
N ASP A 63 -14.04 -12.83 5.07
CA ASP A 63 -14.90 -12.74 3.89
C ASP A 63 -15.09 -11.28 3.44
N ALA A 64 -15.21 -10.36 4.40
CA ALA A 64 -15.28 -8.92 4.11
C ALA A 64 -14.00 -8.41 3.44
N MET A 65 -12.83 -8.85 3.91
CA MET A 65 -11.54 -8.48 3.31
C MET A 65 -11.35 -9.07 1.92
N LEU A 66 -11.74 -10.33 1.70
CA LEU A 66 -11.73 -10.92 0.36
C LEU A 66 -12.63 -10.15 -0.60
N THR A 67 -13.84 -9.79 -0.17
CA THR A 67 -14.77 -9.00 -0.98
C THR A 67 -14.18 -7.65 -1.36
N GLN A 68 -13.51 -6.97 -0.42
CA GLN A 68 -12.84 -5.70 -0.65
C GLN A 68 -11.63 -5.81 -1.58
N MET A 69 -10.93 -6.95 -1.60
CA MET A 69 -9.81 -7.19 -2.51
C MET A 69 -10.25 -7.48 -3.95
N GLU A 70 -11.46 -8.00 -4.13
CA GLU A 70 -12.03 -8.32 -5.45
C GLU A 70 -12.74 -7.13 -6.11
N SER A 71 -13.04 -6.06 -5.35
CA SER A 71 -13.74 -4.86 -5.81
C SER A 71 -12.81 -3.78 -6.36
#